data_AF-A0A8J7FR62-F1
#
_entry.id   AF-A0A8J7FR62-F1
#
_cell.length_a   1.000
_cell.length_b   1.000
_cell.length_c   1.000
_cell.angle_alpha   90.00
_cell.angle_beta   90.00
_cell.angle_gamma   90.00
#
_symmetry.space_group_name_H-M   'P 1'
#
loop_
_entity.id
_entity.type
_entity.pdbx_description
1 polymer ?
#
loop_
_entity_poly.entity_id
_entity_poly.type
_entity_poly.pdbx_seq_one_letter_code
_entity_poly.pdbx_strand_id
1 'polypeptide(L)'
;MSVRDKAMERLDADECRVLAESGVILSMMELMDKVKMLTDGHMLDTSLIKQGEEYIYEMEVAGKDGVVRMLLVDARTGDMIKEK
;
A
#
# COMPACT_ATOMS: atom_id res chain seq x y z
N MET A 1 -9.72 16.76 18.51
CA MET A 1 -9.18 15.39 18.53
C MET A 1 -7.76 15.45 18.04
N SER A 2 -6.78 15.28 18.94
CA SER A 2 -5.37 15.35 18.58
C SER A 2 -5.00 14.09 17.80
N VAL A 3 -4.68 14.24 16.51
CA VAL A 3 -3.95 13.26 15.69
C VAL A 3 -2.52 13.15 16.21
N ARG A 4 -2.34 12.65 17.44
CA ARG A 4 -1.03 12.38 18.04
C ARG A 4 -0.58 11.02 17.53
N ASP A 5 0.52 11.01 16.79
CA ASP A 5 1.43 9.87 16.57
C ASP A 5 0.77 8.49 16.61
N LYS A 6 -0.05 8.14 15.62
CA LYS A 6 -0.29 6.72 15.38
C LYS A 6 1.04 6.14 14.92
N ALA A 7 1.63 5.26 15.73
CA ALA A 7 2.83 4.52 15.38
C ALA A 7 2.60 3.82 14.04
N MET A 8 3.52 4.05 13.11
CA MET A 8 3.56 3.33 11.84
C MET A 8 4.46 2.13 12.03
N GLU A 9 3.88 0.95 11.91
CA GLU A 9 4.60 -0.32 11.99
C GLU A 9 4.62 -0.94 10.60
N ARG A 10 5.82 -1.21 10.07
CA ARG A 10 5.96 -1.99 8.83
C ARG A 10 5.79 -3.46 9.20
N LEU A 11 4.85 -4.11 8.51
CA LEU A 11 4.57 -5.52 8.69
C LEU A 11 5.45 -6.35 7.76
N ASP A 12 5.91 -7.49 8.26
CA ASP A 12 6.68 -8.44 7.47
C ASP A 12 5.78 -9.23 6.51
N ALA A 13 6.41 -9.95 5.56
CA ALA A 13 5.70 -10.68 4.51
C ALA A 13 4.72 -11.74 5.05
N ASP A 14 5.06 -12.44 6.15
CA ASP A 14 4.17 -13.43 6.76
C ASP A 14 2.91 -12.79 7.36
N GLU A 15 3.04 -11.65 8.04
CA GLU A 15 1.89 -10.93 8.60
C GLU A 15 0.98 -10.40 7.49
N CYS A 16 1.58 -9.84 6.44
CA CYS A 16 0.87 -9.40 5.23
C CYS A 16 0.08 -10.56 4.60
N ARG A 17 0.69 -11.75 4.49
CA ARG A 17 0.04 -12.95 3.95
C ARG A 17 -1.14 -13.39 4.80
N VAL A 18 -1.00 -13.43 6.12
CA VAL A 18 -2.10 -13.79 7.03
C VAL A 18 -3.29 -12.82 6.90
N LEU A 19 -3.02 -11.51 6.76
CA LEU A 19 -4.06 -10.51 6.57
C LEU A 19 -4.79 -10.67 5.23
N ALA A 20 -4.06 -10.98 4.16
CA ALA A 20 -4.65 -11.22 2.84
C ALA A 20 -5.46 -12.54 2.82
N GLU A 21 -4.92 -13.62 3.38
CA GLU A 21 -5.59 -14.94 3.46
C GLU A 21 -6.87 -14.87 4.32
N SER A 22 -6.90 -14.01 5.34
CA SER A 22 -8.08 -13.77 6.18
C SER A 22 -9.08 -12.78 5.57
N GLY A 23 -8.77 -12.15 4.45
CA GLY A 23 -9.62 -11.16 3.78
C GLY A 23 -9.72 -9.82 4.49
N VAL A 24 -8.79 -9.53 5.43
CA VAL A 24 -8.72 -8.22 6.11
C VAL A 24 -8.20 -7.14 5.16
N ILE A 25 -7.32 -7.52 4.24
CA ILE A 25 -6.80 -6.68 3.16
C ILE A 25 -6.99 -7.38 1.81
N LEU A 26 -6.93 -6.62 0.73
CA LEU A 26 -6.91 -7.16 -0.62
C LEU A 26 -5.70 -8.06 -0.83
N SER A 27 -5.87 -9.10 -1.64
CA SER A 27 -4.73 -9.89 -2.09
C SER A 27 -3.80 -9.02 -2.95
N MET A 28 -2.51 -9.37 -2.99
CA MET A 28 -1.53 -8.67 -3.83
C MET A 28 -1.98 -8.62 -5.30
N MET A 29 -2.63 -9.68 -5.80
CA MET A 29 -3.14 -9.72 -7.17
C MET A 29 -4.22 -8.64 -7.40
N GLU A 30 -5.19 -8.52 -6.50
CA GLU A 30 -6.27 -7.53 -6.60
C GLU A 30 -5.74 -6.10 -6.45
N LEU A 31 -4.81 -5.89 -5.51
CA LEU A 31 -4.17 -4.59 -5.32
C LEU A 31 -3.42 -4.17 -6.58
N MET A 32 -2.64 -5.06 -7.17
CA MET A 32 -1.90 -4.77 -8.40
C MET A 32 -2.81 -4.46 -9.59
N ASP A 33 -3.96 -5.13 -9.70
CA ASP A 33 -4.95 -4.82 -10.75
C ASP A 33 -5.51 -3.40 -10.60
N LYS A 34 -5.85 -3.01 -9.36
CA LYS A 34 -6.29 -1.64 -9.04
C LYS A 34 -5.21 -0.61 -9.30
N VAL A 35 -3.99 -0.86 -8.86
CA VAL A 35 -2.88 0.09 -8.96
C VAL A 35 -2.42 0.29 -10.41
N LYS A 36 -2.49 -0.75 -11.25
CA LYS A 36 -2.27 -0.60 -12.71
C LYS A 36 -3.24 0.39 -13.36
N MET A 37 -4.45 0.55 -12.83
CA MET A 37 -5.39 1.56 -13.31
C MET A 37 -5.04 2.97 -12.83
N LEU A 38 -4.23 3.10 -11.78
CA LEU A 38 -3.84 4.37 -11.17
C LEU A 38 -2.54 4.94 -11.74
N THR A 39 -1.66 4.11 -12.31
CA THR A 39 -0.37 4.55 -12.83
C THR A 39 0.10 3.74 -14.04
N ASP A 40 0.71 4.43 -15.01
CA ASP A 40 1.40 3.84 -16.16
C ASP A 40 2.85 3.39 -15.85
N GLY A 41 3.27 3.49 -14.58
CA GLY A 41 4.62 3.18 -14.12
C GLY A 41 4.86 1.70 -13.79
N HIS A 42 6.13 1.35 -13.57
CA HIS A 42 6.55 0.02 -13.15
C HIS A 42 6.62 -0.08 -11.62
N MET A 43 5.94 -1.06 -11.05
CA MET A 43 6.02 -1.38 -9.63
C MET A 43 7.43 -1.88 -9.29
N LEU A 44 8.07 -1.24 -8.31
CA LEU A 44 9.39 -1.62 -7.81
C LEU A 44 9.29 -2.40 -6.50
N ASP A 45 8.60 -1.84 -5.52
CA ASP A 45 8.46 -2.44 -4.20
C ASP A 45 7.12 -2.09 -3.56
N THR A 46 6.71 -2.89 -2.57
CA THR A 46 5.49 -2.66 -1.80
C THR A 46 5.72 -3.05 -0.34
N SER A 47 5.45 -2.13 0.57
CA SER A 47 5.50 -2.37 2.01
C SER A 47 4.14 -2.13 2.63
N LEU A 48 3.68 -3.06 3.50
CA LEU A 48 2.46 -2.88 4.25
C LEU A 48 2.76 -2.19 5.58
N ILE A 49 2.09 -1.07 5.84
CA ILE A 49 2.21 -0.29 7.07
C ILE A 49 0.90 -0.39 7.83
N LYS A 50 0.98 -0.80 9.09
CA LYS A 50 -0.12 -0.71 10.04
C LYS A 50 -0.03 0.61 10.78
N GLN A 51 -1.11 1.37 10.75
CA GLN A 51 -1.25 2.64 11.46
C GLN A 51 -2.49 2.60 12.37
N GLY A 52 -2.31 2.09 13.59
CA GLY A 52 -3.43 1.78 14.48
C GLY A 52 -4.29 0.66 13.90
N GLU A 53 -5.52 0.97 13.47
CA GLU A 53 -6.45 0.03 12.84
C GLU A 53 -6.44 0.08 11.30
N GLU A 54 -5.67 1.00 10.74
CA GLU A 54 -5.57 1.22 9.30
C GLU A 54 -4.39 0.40 8.74
N TYR A 55 -4.58 -0.12 7.53
CA TYR A 55 -3.56 -0.84 6.78
C TYR A 55 -3.31 -0.09 5.48
N ILE A 56 -2.08 0.37 5.28
CA ILE A 56 -1.70 1.24 4.18
C ILE A 56 -0.55 0.57 3.44
N TYR A 57 -0.70 0.36 2.14
CA TYR A 57 0.41 0.00 1.28
C TYR A 57 1.19 1.26 0.90
N GLU A 58 2.49 1.25 1.17
CA GLU A 58 3.45 2.17 0.58
C GLU A 58 4.06 1.47 -0.63
N MET A 59 3.82 2.04 -1.80
CA MET A 59 4.08 1.42 -3.08
C MET A 59 5.06 2.28 -3.88
N GLU A 60 6.22 1.72 -4.21
CA GLU A 60 7.25 2.39 -4.98
C GLU A 60 7.04 2.13 -6.48
N VAL A 61 6.84 3.20 -7.26
CA VAL A 61 6.54 3.12 -8.68
C VAL A 61 7.56 3.93 -9.47
N ALA A 62 8.25 3.28 -10.41
CA ALA A 62 9.09 3.95 -11.40
C ALA A 62 8.23 4.46 -12.57
N GLY A 63 8.15 5.78 -12.72
CA GLY A 63 7.57 6.42 -13.89
C GLY A 63 8.42 6.24 -15.14
N LYS A 64 7.81 6.41 -16.32
CA LYS A 64 8.50 6.38 -17.63
C LYS A 64 9.47 7.55 -17.82
N ASP A 65 9.32 8.60 -17.03
CA ASP A 65 10.22 9.75 -16.90
C ASP A 65 11.49 9.40 -16.10
N GLY A 66 11.60 8.18 -15.57
CA GLY A 66 12.70 7.75 -14.71
C GLY A 66 12.56 8.24 -13.27
N VAL A 67 11.43 8.86 -12.91
CA VAL A 67 11.17 9.36 -11.55
C VAL A 67 10.46 8.29 -10.75
N VAL A 68 11.00 7.97 -9.57
CA VAL A 68 10.35 7.07 -8.61
C VAL A 68 9.39 7.86 -7.73
N ARG A 69 8.16 7.37 -7.61
CA ARG A 69 7.08 7.97 -6.83
C ARG A 69 6.58 6.99 -5.79
N MET A 70 6.13 7.51 -4.65
CA MET A 70 5.57 6.68 -3.59
C MET A 70 4.06 6.88 -3.52
N LEU A 71 3.30 5.82 -3.77
CA LEU A 71 1.86 5.81 -3.64
C LEU A 71 1.47 5.20 -2.29
N LEU A 72 0.65 5.92 -1.54
CA LEU A 72 -0.02 5.41 -0.34
C LEU A 72 -1.42 4.95 -0.74
N VAL A 73 -1.72 3.68 -0.52
CA VAL A 73 -2.96 3.02 -0.95
C VAL A 73 -3.61 2.33 0.25
N ASP A 74 -4.92 2.46 0.40
CA ASP A 74 -5.68 1.72 1.42
C ASP A 74 -5.65 0.22 1.10
N ALA A 75 -5.14 -0.60 2.02
CA ALA A 75 -4.96 -2.03 1.75
C ALA A 75 -6.29 -2.80 1.70
N ARG A 76 -7.39 -2.26 2.23
CA ARG A 76 -8.70 -2.91 2.24
C ARG A 76 -9.51 -2.59 1.00
N THR A 77 -9.41 -1.36 0.51
CA THR A 77 -10.20 -0.91 -0.66
C THR A 77 -9.38 -0.82 -1.93
N GLY A 78 -8.06 -0.66 -1.83
CA GLY A 78 -7.17 -0.40 -2.96
C GLY A 78 -7.27 1.04 -3.49
N ASP A 79 -7.88 1.95 -2.73
CA ASP A 79 -8.00 3.36 -3.12
C ASP A 79 -6.71 4.13 -2.80
N MET A 80 -6.30 5.02 -3.69
CA MET A 80 -5.16 5.89 -3.45
C MET A 80 -5.49 6.93 -2.38
N ILE A 81 -4.72 6.93 -1.30
CA ILE A 81 -4.81 7.91 -0.23
C ILE A 81 -4.00 9.15 -0.60
N LYS A 82 -2.75 8.94 -1.08
CA LYS A 82 -1.82 10.03 -1.38
C LYS A 82 -0.71 9.58 -2.31
N GLU A 83 -0.29 10.47 -3.20
CA GLU A 83 0.97 10.38 -3.95
C GLU A 83 2.02 11.29 -3.29
N LYS A 84 3.25 10.78 -3.12
CA LYS A 84 4.42 11.51 -2.65
C LYS A 84 5.48 11.62 -3.74
#